data_AF-A0A423WH48-F1
#
_entry.id   AF-A0A423WH48-F1
#
_cell.length_a   1.000
_cell.length_b   1.000
_cell.length_c   1.000
_cell.angle_alpha   90.00
_cell.angle_beta   90.00
_cell.angle_gamma   90.00
#
_symmetry.space_group_name_H-M   'P 1'
#
loop_
_entity.id
_entity.type
_entity.pdbx_description
1 polymer ?
#
loop_
_entity_poly.entity_id
_entity_poly.type
_entity_poly.pdbx_seq_one_letter_code
_entity_poly.pdbx_strand_id
1 'polypeptide(L)'
;MDNDFEPGDSSQDGLETQYDFESQADDDLDYAYSSDESSSDDGFILTIYGPMYVPVPIVSIAVKGGQSIDLDDIEPEHFGLYARLLYPTTVLVDPVSLDGVWIPDNMNRWPWTDLLRLWQLSDRFINHRIKRIARNALDERFEELSVRTWMGRYKNRPWFYIKDYVSQLNCAFGLCKDENLPFQGHFIKGLGSSPPQVFAECVRLLDDDLRVPVTEHFALRFADREVTLEKRAKDEERETTEAKKQKQNE
;
A
#
# COMPACT_ATOMS: atom_id res chain seq x y z
N MET A 1 60.78 -34.02 -18.99
CA MET A 1 59.91 -34.56 -20.06
C MET A 1 58.66 -33.72 -20.01
N ASP A 2 58.82 -32.57 -20.65
CA ASP A 2 57.87 -31.50 -20.80
C ASP A 2 56.85 -31.93 -21.85
N ASN A 3 55.57 -31.87 -21.51
CA ASN A 3 54.48 -32.02 -22.47
C ASN A 3 53.74 -30.69 -22.52
N ASP A 4 54.10 -29.94 -23.55
CA ASP A 4 53.36 -28.81 -24.08
C ASP A 4 51.94 -29.25 -24.45
N PHE A 5 50.93 -28.59 -23.89
CA PHE A 5 49.55 -28.70 -24.33
C PHE A 5 49.05 -27.31 -24.68
N GLU A 6 48.94 -27.04 -25.98
CA GLU A 6 48.38 -25.81 -26.53
C GLU A 6 46.87 -25.70 -26.23
N PRO A 7 46.34 -24.48 -26.01
CA PRO A 7 44.93 -24.26 -25.76
C PRO A 7 44.13 -24.19 -27.07
N GLY A 8 43.06 -24.99 -27.13
CA GLY A 8 42.06 -24.95 -28.19
C GLY A 8 41.12 -23.76 -28.05
N ASP A 9 41.16 -22.92 -29.07
CA ASP A 9 40.26 -21.82 -29.39
C ASP A 9 38.80 -22.30 -29.50
N SER A 10 37.89 -21.67 -28.75
CA SER A 10 36.45 -21.84 -28.94
C SER A 10 35.74 -20.52 -28.75
N SER A 11 35.68 -19.78 -29.85
CA SER A 11 34.72 -18.71 -30.10
C SER A 11 33.31 -19.17 -29.77
N GLN A 12 32.69 -18.52 -28.80
CA GLN A 12 31.23 -18.45 -28.68
C GLN A 12 30.81 -16.98 -28.73
N ASP A 13 30.43 -16.57 -29.93
CA ASP A 13 29.53 -15.45 -30.16
C ASP A 13 28.20 -15.74 -29.47
N GLY A 14 27.75 -14.81 -28.62
CA GLY A 14 26.55 -14.97 -27.81
C GLY A 14 25.93 -13.64 -27.43
N LEU A 15 25.44 -12.91 -28.45
CA LEU A 15 24.31 -11.98 -28.43
C LEU A 15 24.05 -11.20 -27.12
N GLU A 16 24.68 -10.03 -27.00
CA GLU A 16 24.19 -8.94 -26.15
C GLU A 16 22.86 -8.42 -26.72
N THR A 17 21.77 -8.63 -26.00
CA THR A 17 20.51 -7.92 -26.25
C THR A 17 20.51 -6.65 -25.40
N GLN A 18 20.91 -5.53 -26.00
CA GLN A 18 20.63 -4.20 -25.51
C GLN A 18 19.11 -3.98 -25.52
N TYR A 19 18.52 -3.85 -24.34
CA TYR A 19 17.18 -3.29 -24.19
C TYR A 19 17.33 -1.79 -23.94
N ASP A 20 17.15 -1.01 -25.01
CA ASP A 20 16.96 0.44 -24.94
C ASP A 20 15.57 0.72 -24.34
N PHE A 21 15.56 1.24 -23.12
CA PHE A 21 14.36 1.76 -22.48
C PHE A 21 14.24 3.24 -22.87
N GLU A 22 13.55 3.51 -23.99
CA GLU A 22 13.12 4.86 -24.35
C GLU A 22 12.08 5.33 -23.33
N SER A 23 12.53 6.18 -22.41
CA SER A 23 11.67 6.97 -21.52
C SER A 23 11.09 8.14 -22.30
N GLN A 24 9.91 7.93 -22.88
CA GLN A 24 9.16 9.00 -23.52
C GLN A 24 8.42 9.80 -22.43
N ALA A 25 8.81 11.08 -22.33
CA ALA A 25 8.11 12.12 -21.60
C ALA A 25 6.71 12.33 -22.19
N ASP A 26 5.76 12.70 -21.34
CA ASP A 26 4.77 13.78 -21.54
C ASP A 26 3.72 13.72 -20.42
N ASP A 27 3.65 14.77 -19.60
CA ASP A 27 2.44 15.57 -19.38
C ASP A 27 2.64 16.49 -18.16
N ASP A 28 3.11 17.71 -18.46
CA ASP A 28 3.10 18.86 -17.57
C ASP A 28 1.64 19.24 -17.26
N LEU A 29 1.16 18.85 -16.07
CA LEU A 29 -0.08 19.37 -15.50
C LEU A 29 0.23 20.56 -14.60
N ASP A 30 0.10 21.75 -15.19
CA ASP A 30 0.06 23.04 -14.49
C ASP A 30 -1.12 23.09 -13.50
N TYR A 31 -0.86 22.75 -12.24
CA TYR A 31 -1.78 23.03 -11.14
C TYR A 31 -1.60 24.49 -10.70
N ALA A 32 -2.52 25.34 -11.19
CA ALA A 32 -2.68 26.69 -10.71
C ALA A 32 -2.96 26.70 -9.19
N TYR A 33 -2.01 27.23 -8.43
CA TYR A 33 -2.13 27.47 -7.00
C TYR A 33 -3.07 28.67 -6.79
N SER A 34 -4.33 28.40 -6.47
CA SER A 34 -5.25 29.43 -6.00
C SER A 34 -5.12 29.51 -4.47
N SER A 35 -4.27 30.43 -4.03
CA SER A 35 -4.24 30.90 -2.66
C SER A 35 -5.46 31.77 -2.42
N ASP A 36 -6.42 31.27 -1.65
CA ASP A 36 -7.37 32.13 -0.95
C ASP A 36 -7.33 31.82 0.55
N GLU A 37 -6.99 32.86 1.29
CA GLU A 37 -6.90 32.95 2.73
C GLU A 37 -8.31 32.82 3.35
N SER A 38 -8.49 31.84 4.24
CA SER A 38 -9.38 32.01 5.39
C SER A 38 -8.96 31.07 6.50
N SER A 39 -7.99 31.52 7.29
CA SER A 39 -7.60 30.95 8.57
C SER A 39 -8.71 31.25 9.59
N SER A 40 -9.73 30.38 9.65
CA SER A 40 -10.51 30.21 10.88
C SER A 40 -9.67 29.39 11.84
N ASP A 41 -9.08 30.09 12.80
CA ASP A 41 -8.22 29.56 13.85
C ASP A 41 -9.08 28.81 14.90
N ASP A 42 -9.72 27.72 14.47
CA ASP A 42 -10.49 26.83 15.35
C ASP A 42 -9.55 25.87 16.05
N GLY A 43 -8.82 26.40 17.04
CA GLY A 43 -7.91 25.65 17.88
C GLY A 43 -8.63 24.54 18.66
N PHE A 44 -8.28 23.29 18.38
CA PHE A 44 -8.69 22.13 19.18
C PHE A 44 -7.98 22.14 20.54
N ILE A 45 -8.74 22.11 21.64
CA ILE A 45 -8.20 21.93 22.99
C ILE A 45 -8.36 20.46 23.38
N LEU A 46 -7.28 19.70 23.37
CA LEU A 46 -7.27 18.34 23.89
C LEU A 46 -7.13 18.38 25.42
N THR A 47 -8.21 18.05 26.14
CA THR A 47 -8.17 17.94 27.60
C THR A 47 -8.00 16.47 27.99
N ILE A 48 -6.78 16.07 28.34
CA ILE A 48 -6.47 14.72 28.83
C ILE A 48 -6.61 14.72 30.36
N TYR A 49 -7.58 13.95 30.88
CA TYR A 49 -7.72 13.74 32.32
C TYR A 49 -6.96 12.46 32.72
N GLY A 50 -5.84 12.59 33.43
CA GLY A 50 -5.15 11.43 34.02
C GLY A 50 -3.68 11.65 34.42
N PRO A 51 -3.14 10.85 35.36
CA PRO A 51 -1.71 10.87 35.67
C PRO A 51 -0.88 10.39 34.46
N MET A 52 0.17 11.15 34.10
CA MET A 52 1.03 10.96 32.91
C MET A 52 1.68 9.57 32.74
N TYR A 53 1.56 8.66 33.70
CA TYR A 53 2.29 7.39 33.74
C TYR A 53 1.39 6.14 33.79
N VAL A 54 0.08 6.30 33.65
CA VAL A 54 -0.85 5.17 33.55
C VAL A 54 -1.64 5.33 32.25
N PRO A 55 -1.73 4.31 31.38
CA PRO A 55 -2.59 4.38 30.21
C PRO A 55 -4.04 4.55 30.68
N VAL A 56 -4.59 5.74 30.52
CA VAL A 56 -6.00 6.02 30.78
C VAL A 56 -6.75 5.85 29.46
N PRO A 57 -7.82 5.03 29.40
CA PRO A 57 -8.66 4.97 28.22
C PRO A 57 -9.25 6.36 27.96
N ILE A 58 -9.00 6.89 26.76
CA ILE A 58 -9.56 8.18 26.35
C ILE A 58 -10.97 7.90 25.83
N VAL A 59 -11.96 8.16 26.66
CA VAL A 59 -13.38 7.86 26.37
C VAL A 59 -14.05 8.97 25.56
N SER A 60 -13.54 10.20 25.61
CA SER A 60 -14.12 11.33 24.86
C SER A 60 -13.15 12.49 24.70
N ILE A 61 -13.19 13.18 23.55
CA ILE A 61 -12.55 14.48 23.34
C ILE A 61 -13.65 15.54 23.29
N ALA A 62 -13.50 16.61 24.09
CA ALA A 62 -14.40 17.75 24.07
C ALA A 62 -13.75 18.92 23.32
N VAL A 63 -14.41 19.40 22.27
CA VAL A 63 -14.01 20.62 21.54
C VAL A 63 -14.65 21.84 22.22
N LYS A 64 -13.94 22.98 22.24
CA LYS A 64 -14.43 24.24 22.82
C LYS A 64 -15.71 24.66 22.08
N GLY A 65 -16.87 24.40 22.69
CA GLY A 65 -18.18 24.46 22.02
C GLY A 65 -19.15 23.33 22.41
N GLY A 66 -18.72 22.35 23.20
CA GLY A 66 -19.61 21.31 23.76
C GLY A 66 -19.89 20.14 22.83
N GLN A 67 -19.19 20.06 21.69
CA GLN A 67 -19.21 18.86 20.86
C GLN A 67 -18.29 17.80 21.48
N SER A 68 -18.90 16.67 21.85
CA SER A 68 -18.18 15.44 22.19
C SER A 68 -18.07 14.61 20.93
N ILE A 69 -16.86 14.13 20.64
CA ILE A 69 -16.66 13.13 19.59
C ILE A 69 -16.68 11.79 20.30
N ASP A 70 -17.66 10.98 19.93
CA ASP A 70 -17.76 9.59 20.37
C ASP A 70 -16.60 8.80 19.78
N LEU A 71 -15.84 8.11 20.64
CA LEU A 71 -14.68 7.29 20.28
C LEU A 71 -14.96 5.80 20.53
N ASP A 72 -16.21 5.41 20.74
CA ASP A 72 -16.59 4.01 21.01
C ASP A 72 -16.18 3.05 19.87
N ASP A 73 -15.94 3.58 18.67
CA ASP A 73 -15.47 2.84 17.49
C ASP A 73 -13.92 2.81 17.36
N ILE A 74 -13.18 3.45 18.27
CA ILE A 74 -11.72 3.58 18.18
C ILE A 74 -11.07 2.91 19.39
N GLU A 75 -10.25 1.89 19.14
CA GLU A 75 -9.48 1.25 20.20
C GLU A 75 -8.49 2.25 20.83
N PRO A 76 -8.35 2.28 22.18
CA PRO A 76 -7.49 3.24 22.87
C PRO A 76 -6.03 3.23 22.40
N GLU A 77 -5.53 2.08 21.97
CA GLU A 77 -4.15 1.90 21.51
C GLU A 77 -3.89 2.70 20.23
N HIS A 78 -4.81 2.63 19.25
CA HIS A 78 -4.71 3.37 17.99
C HIS A 78 -4.87 4.89 18.21
N PHE A 79 -5.77 5.29 19.11
CA PHE A 79 -5.92 6.69 19.48
C PHE A 79 -4.67 7.23 20.19
N GLY A 80 -4.00 6.42 21.00
CA GLY A 80 -2.74 6.78 21.67
C GLY A 80 -1.63 7.18 20.69
N LEU A 81 -1.49 6.47 19.57
CA LEU A 81 -0.52 6.82 18.52
C LEU A 81 -0.86 8.17 17.86
N TYR A 82 -2.13 8.39 17.52
CA TYR A 82 -2.60 9.67 16.99
C TYR A 82 -2.32 10.83 17.96
N ALA A 83 -2.66 10.65 19.24
CA ALA A 83 -2.46 11.65 20.28
C ALA A 83 -0.98 12.01 20.49
N ARG A 84 -0.07 11.03 20.39
CA ARG A 84 1.39 11.28 20.47
C ARG A 84 1.90 12.13 19.30
N LEU A 85 1.26 12.06 18.14
CA LEU A 85 1.63 12.85 16.97
C LEU A 85 1.01 14.26 16.96
N LEU A 86 -0.05 14.51 17.72
CA LEU A 86 -0.72 15.83 17.78
C LEU A 86 0.23 16.95 18.22
N TYR A 87 0.94 16.77 19.33
CA TYR A 87 1.86 17.80 19.84
C TYR A 87 3.01 18.12 18.87
N PRO A 88 3.83 17.14 18.42
CA PRO A 88 4.95 17.45 17.53
C PRO A 88 4.47 18.02 16.18
N THR A 89 3.33 17.58 15.65
CA THR A 89 2.83 18.10 14.36
C THR A 89 2.18 19.47 14.45
N THR A 90 1.76 19.91 15.63
CA THR A 90 1.19 21.26 15.84
C THR A 90 2.24 22.28 16.27
N VAL A 91 3.22 21.88 17.09
CA VAL A 91 4.19 22.80 17.70
C VAL A 91 5.49 22.92 16.92
N LEU A 92 5.95 21.85 16.27
CA LEU A 92 7.23 21.87 15.55
C LEU A 92 7.03 22.36 14.11
N VAL A 93 7.98 23.17 13.66
CA VAL A 93 8.06 23.63 12.25
C VAL A 93 8.69 22.55 11.37
N ASP A 94 9.59 21.75 11.95
CA ASP A 94 10.31 20.69 11.24
C ASP A 94 9.42 19.49 10.90
N PRO A 95 9.73 18.75 9.82
CA PRO A 95 9.01 17.55 9.45
C PRO A 95 9.10 16.50 10.56
N VAL A 96 7.94 16.10 11.09
CA VAL A 96 7.83 15.03 12.09
C VAL A 96 7.92 13.68 11.38
N SER A 97 8.86 12.85 11.82
CA SER A 97 8.98 11.44 11.38
C SER A 97 8.32 10.51 12.40
N LEU A 98 7.67 9.46 11.90
CA LEU A 98 7.12 8.38 12.72
C LEU A 98 8.19 7.68 13.55
N ASP A 99 9.42 7.53 13.03
CA ASP A 99 10.52 6.86 13.75
C ASP A 99 10.91 7.61 15.05
N GLY A 100 10.68 8.92 15.10
CA GLY A 100 10.98 9.75 16.27
C GLY A 100 9.89 9.74 17.35
N VAL A 101 8.67 9.30 17.01
CA VAL A 101 7.49 9.34 17.89
C VAL A 101 7.01 7.94 18.27
N TRP A 102 7.27 6.97 17.38
CA TRP A 102 6.85 5.60 17.53
C TRP A 102 8.02 4.66 17.32
N ILE A 103 8.50 4.13 18.44
CA ILE A 103 9.48 3.06 18.48
C ILE A 103 8.69 1.75 18.55
N PRO A 104 8.66 0.93 17.50
CA PRO A 104 8.01 -0.37 17.57
C PRO A 104 8.79 -1.28 18.53
N ASP A 105 8.07 -1.99 19.41
CA ASP A 105 8.65 -2.93 20.39
C ASP A 105 9.18 -4.22 19.73
N ASN A 106 8.98 -4.37 18.42
CA ASN A 106 9.13 -5.61 17.67
C ASN A 106 9.76 -5.39 16.28
N MET A 107 10.25 -6.48 15.67
CA MET A 107 10.99 -6.47 14.39
C MET A 107 10.22 -5.94 13.17
N ASN A 108 8.92 -5.68 13.30
CA ASN A 108 8.12 -5.09 12.24
C ASN A 108 8.10 -3.57 12.41
N ARG A 109 8.73 -2.87 11.46
CA ARG A 109 8.63 -1.41 11.34
C ARG A 109 7.15 -1.05 11.12
N TRP A 110 6.44 -0.63 12.18
CA TRP A 110 5.02 -0.27 12.22
C TRP A 110 4.00 -1.32 11.68
N PRO A 111 3.14 -1.92 12.52
CA PRO A 111 2.06 -2.80 12.07
C PRO A 111 1.14 -2.13 11.03
N TRP A 112 0.65 -2.92 10.07
CA TRP A 112 -0.25 -2.43 9.00
C TRP A 112 -1.53 -1.83 9.55
N THR A 113 -2.15 -2.50 10.52
CA THR A 113 -3.40 -2.07 11.16
C THR A 113 -3.25 -0.70 11.81
N ASP A 114 -2.18 -0.49 12.55
CA ASP A 114 -1.90 0.78 13.22
C ASP A 114 -1.67 1.93 12.22
N LEU A 115 -0.95 1.70 11.12
CA LEU A 115 -0.76 2.72 10.09
C LEU A 115 -2.08 3.09 9.38
N LEU A 116 -2.92 2.08 9.08
CA LEU A 116 -4.24 2.29 8.50
C LEU A 116 -5.16 3.06 9.44
N ARG A 117 -5.17 2.68 10.73
CA ARG A 117 -5.92 3.37 11.79
C ARG A 117 -5.44 4.79 11.99
N LEU A 118 -4.12 5.02 11.99
CA LEU A 118 -3.56 6.36 12.07
C LEU A 118 -4.01 7.22 10.89
N TRP A 119 -4.00 6.67 9.67
CA TRP A 119 -4.50 7.37 8.49
C TRP A 119 -5.99 7.71 8.63
N GLN A 120 -6.81 6.74 9.04
CA GLN A 120 -8.26 6.91 9.22
C GLN A 120 -8.60 7.96 10.28
N LEU A 121 -7.96 7.89 11.45
CA LEU A 121 -8.14 8.88 12.51
C LEU A 121 -7.76 10.28 12.02
N SER A 122 -6.65 10.38 11.32
CA SER A 122 -6.19 11.66 10.76
C SER A 122 -7.15 12.21 9.70
N ASP A 123 -7.79 11.34 8.92
CA ASP A 123 -8.84 11.74 7.98
C ASP A 123 -10.09 12.22 8.72
N ARG A 124 -10.56 11.46 9.71
CA ARG A 124 -11.74 11.78 10.53
C ARG A 124 -11.59 13.11 11.27
N PHE A 125 -10.40 13.41 11.79
CA PHE A 125 -10.10 14.68 12.49
C PHE A 125 -9.55 15.77 11.55
N ILE A 126 -9.53 15.56 10.24
CA ILE A 126 -9.08 16.54 9.23
C ILE A 126 -7.63 17.02 9.49
N ASN A 127 -6.79 16.16 10.07
CA ASN A 127 -5.39 16.46 10.33
C ASN A 127 -4.52 16.07 9.12
N HIS A 128 -4.42 16.99 8.16
CA HIS A 128 -3.65 16.78 6.92
C HIS A 128 -2.17 16.44 7.15
N ARG A 129 -1.55 16.94 8.23
CA ARG A 129 -0.14 16.66 8.54
C ARG A 129 0.05 15.21 8.96
N ILE A 130 -0.72 14.73 9.94
CA ILE A 130 -0.64 13.34 10.39
C ILE A 130 -1.13 12.39 9.29
N LYS A 131 -2.17 12.76 8.52
CA LYS A 131 -2.64 11.98 7.38
C LYS A 131 -1.53 11.77 6.34
N ARG A 132 -0.76 12.82 6.02
CA ARG A 132 0.41 12.73 5.12
C ARG A 132 1.51 11.83 5.70
N ILE A 133 1.80 11.95 6.99
CA ILE A 133 2.79 11.08 7.67
C ILE A 133 2.37 9.61 7.57
N ALA A 134 1.11 9.30 7.90
CA ALA A 134 0.58 7.94 7.80
C ALA A 134 0.60 7.42 6.36
N ARG A 135 0.24 8.27 5.39
CA ARG A 135 0.28 7.93 3.96
C ARG A 135 1.68 7.59 3.51
N ASN A 136 2.68 8.42 3.82
CA ASN A 136 4.07 8.18 3.44
C ASN A 136 4.59 6.87 4.03
N ALA A 137 4.30 6.59 5.30
CA ALA A 137 4.69 5.33 5.92
C ALA A 137 3.98 4.09 5.33
N LEU A 138 2.72 4.24 4.92
CA LEU A 138 2.02 3.19 4.17
C LEU A 138 2.64 2.97 2.79
N ASP A 139 2.99 4.05 2.08
CA ASP A 139 3.63 3.96 0.76
C ASP A 139 5.00 3.26 0.88
N GLU A 140 5.85 3.63 1.85
CA GLU A 140 7.10 2.92 2.16
C GLU A 140 6.85 1.43 2.44
N ARG A 141 5.82 1.12 3.23
CA ARG A 141 5.45 -0.27 3.53
C ARG A 141 4.99 -1.04 2.30
N PHE A 142 4.25 -0.41 1.39
CA PHE A 142 3.83 -1.02 0.13
C PHE A 142 5.01 -1.27 -0.82
N GLU A 143 6.04 -0.42 -0.81
CA GLU A 143 7.29 -0.69 -1.55
C GLU A 143 7.99 -1.96 -1.07
N GLU A 144 7.84 -2.29 0.23
CA GLU A 144 8.33 -3.57 0.75
C GLU A 144 7.59 -4.78 0.17
N LEU A 145 6.47 -4.61 -0.54
CA LEU A 145 5.78 -5.69 -1.26
C LEU A 145 6.27 -5.86 -2.71
N SER A 146 7.38 -5.23 -3.08
CA SER A 146 7.99 -5.43 -4.38
C SER A 146 8.49 -6.87 -4.61
N VAL A 147 8.62 -7.26 -5.88
CA VAL A 147 9.14 -8.58 -6.30
C VAL A 147 10.49 -8.88 -5.64
N ARG A 148 11.39 -7.88 -5.62
CA ARG A 148 12.74 -8.00 -5.03
C ARG A 148 12.67 -8.30 -3.54
N THR A 149 11.81 -7.59 -2.80
CA THR A 149 11.69 -7.79 -1.35
C THR A 149 11.00 -9.12 -1.04
N TRP A 150 9.99 -9.53 -1.81
CA TRP A 150 9.40 -10.88 -1.70
C TRP A 150 10.44 -11.98 -1.89
N MET A 151 11.26 -11.90 -2.95
CA MET A 151 12.36 -12.85 -3.16
C MET A 151 13.36 -12.85 -2.00
N GLY A 152 13.69 -11.66 -1.49
CA GLY A 152 14.58 -11.50 -0.33
C GLY A 152 14.01 -12.19 0.91
N ARG A 153 12.72 -11.99 1.21
CA ARG A 153 12.05 -12.66 2.34
C ARG A 153 12.00 -14.17 2.15
N TYR A 154 11.59 -14.64 0.98
CA TYR A 154 11.45 -16.07 0.71
C TYR A 154 12.78 -16.84 0.83
N LYS A 155 13.90 -16.24 0.42
CA LYS A 155 15.23 -16.86 0.54
C LYS A 155 15.79 -16.86 1.96
N ASN A 156 15.51 -15.81 2.74
CA ASN A 156 16.24 -15.53 3.99
C ASN A 156 15.38 -15.69 5.25
N ARG A 157 14.06 -15.81 5.13
CA ARG A 157 13.15 -15.91 6.27
C ARG A 157 12.52 -17.31 6.33
N PRO A 158 12.28 -17.83 7.53
CA PRO A 158 11.63 -19.12 7.69
C PRO A 158 10.16 -19.06 7.26
N TRP A 159 9.60 -20.21 6.89
CA TRP A 159 8.23 -20.28 6.35
C TRP A 159 7.16 -19.74 7.29
N PHE A 160 7.30 -19.96 8.61
CA PHE A 160 6.34 -19.43 9.58
C PHE A 160 6.25 -17.89 9.55
N TYR A 161 7.37 -17.21 9.26
CA TYR A 161 7.40 -15.76 9.11
C TYR A 161 6.61 -15.31 7.89
N ILE A 162 6.72 -16.04 6.76
CA ILE A 162 5.97 -15.74 5.55
C ILE A 162 4.47 -15.92 5.79
N LYS A 163 4.06 -17.01 6.46
CA LYS A 163 2.65 -17.23 6.81
C LYS A 163 2.09 -16.12 7.68
N ASP A 164 2.81 -15.75 8.73
CA ASP A 164 2.43 -14.67 9.63
C ASP A 164 2.31 -13.34 8.88
N TYR A 165 3.28 -13.04 8.01
CA TYR A 165 3.24 -11.84 7.18
C TYR A 165 2.03 -11.80 6.23
N VAL A 166 1.70 -12.92 5.57
CA VAL A 166 0.50 -13.01 4.72
C VAL A 166 -0.78 -12.86 5.56
N SER A 167 -0.82 -13.45 6.75
CA SER A 167 -1.94 -13.28 7.68
C SER A 167 -2.13 -11.81 8.09
N GLN A 168 -1.04 -11.08 8.37
CA GLN A 168 -1.11 -9.65 8.66
C GLN A 168 -1.67 -8.85 7.48
N LEU A 169 -1.30 -9.21 6.24
CA LEU A 169 -1.83 -8.58 5.03
C LEU A 169 -3.33 -8.87 4.83
N ASN A 170 -3.79 -10.10 5.11
CA ASN A 170 -5.22 -10.42 5.09
C ASN A 170 -5.99 -9.54 6.08
N CYS A 171 -5.53 -9.47 7.34
CA CYS A 171 -6.18 -8.65 8.37
C CYS A 171 -6.24 -7.17 7.95
N ALA A 172 -5.14 -6.63 7.43
CA ALA A 172 -5.08 -5.24 6.97
C ALA A 172 -5.98 -4.96 5.76
N PHE A 173 -6.08 -5.91 4.82
CA PHE A 173 -7.01 -5.82 3.71
C PHE A 173 -8.47 -5.87 4.19
N GLY A 174 -8.80 -6.78 5.10
CA GLY A 174 -10.12 -6.88 5.73
C GLY A 174 -10.54 -5.55 6.34
N LEU A 175 -9.65 -4.93 7.11
CA LEU A 175 -9.87 -3.58 7.66
C LEU A 175 -10.15 -2.54 6.56
N CYS A 176 -9.40 -2.56 5.46
CA CYS A 176 -9.64 -1.65 4.34
C CYS A 176 -10.97 -1.89 3.64
N LYS A 177 -11.44 -3.14 3.60
CA LYS A 177 -12.73 -3.52 3.03
C LYS A 177 -13.87 -3.07 3.92
N ASP A 178 -13.83 -3.47 5.18
CA ASP A 178 -14.91 -3.24 6.15
C ASP A 178 -15.13 -1.76 6.41
N GLU A 179 -14.05 -0.97 6.39
CA GLU A 179 -14.10 0.47 6.70
C GLU A 179 -13.92 1.37 5.48
N ASN A 180 -13.98 0.80 4.27
CA ASN A 180 -13.87 1.52 3.00
C ASN A 180 -12.61 2.39 2.87
N LEU A 181 -11.47 1.91 3.38
CA LEU A 181 -10.20 2.63 3.27
C LEU A 181 -9.62 2.53 1.83
N PRO A 182 -8.98 3.58 1.31
CA PRO A 182 -8.57 3.67 -0.11
C PRO A 182 -7.28 2.89 -0.44
N PHE A 183 -7.00 1.79 0.26
CA PHE A 183 -5.74 1.04 0.15
C PHE A 183 -5.90 -0.39 -0.37
N GLN A 184 -7.13 -0.88 -0.58
CA GLN A 184 -7.39 -2.25 -1.05
C GLN A 184 -6.57 -2.62 -2.29
N GLY A 185 -6.52 -1.71 -3.28
CA GLY A 185 -5.74 -1.91 -4.51
C GLY A 185 -4.23 -2.05 -4.29
N HIS A 186 -3.68 -1.45 -3.24
CA HIS A 186 -2.24 -1.54 -2.94
C HIS A 186 -1.89 -2.92 -2.39
N PHE A 187 -2.75 -3.50 -1.55
CA PHE A 187 -2.60 -4.89 -1.10
C PHE A 187 -2.71 -5.88 -2.26
N ILE A 188 -3.70 -5.70 -3.14
CA ILE A 188 -3.90 -6.54 -4.33
C ILE A 188 -2.64 -6.51 -5.21
N LYS A 189 -2.16 -5.31 -5.53
CA LYS A 189 -0.95 -5.11 -6.35
C LYS A 189 0.29 -5.70 -5.68
N GLY A 190 0.49 -5.47 -4.39
CA GLY A 190 1.66 -5.93 -3.64
C GLY A 190 1.73 -7.46 -3.51
N LEU A 191 0.61 -8.11 -3.22
CA LEU A 191 0.53 -9.58 -3.17
C LEU A 191 0.62 -10.21 -4.56
N GLY A 192 -0.03 -9.62 -5.57
CA GLY A 192 0.05 -10.06 -6.96
C GLY A 192 1.42 -9.82 -7.60
N SER A 193 2.26 -8.98 -6.99
CA SER A 193 3.66 -8.77 -7.37
C SER A 193 4.61 -9.85 -6.84
N SER A 194 4.14 -10.82 -6.06
CA SER A 194 4.99 -11.92 -5.58
C SER A 194 5.55 -12.79 -6.72
N PRO A 195 6.73 -13.42 -6.55
CA PRO A 195 7.25 -14.41 -7.49
C PRO A 195 6.35 -15.64 -7.59
N PRO A 196 6.29 -16.36 -8.73
CA PRO A 196 5.40 -17.51 -8.91
C PRO A 196 5.53 -18.59 -7.84
N GLN A 197 6.75 -18.87 -7.38
CA GLN A 197 7.00 -19.86 -6.33
C GLN A 197 6.37 -19.43 -5.01
N VAL A 198 6.53 -18.17 -4.63
CA VAL A 198 5.93 -17.59 -3.42
C VAL A 198 4.41 -17.57 -3.54
N PHE A 199 3.90 -17.13 -4.69
CA PHE A 199 2.47 -17.05 -4.95
C PHE A 199 1.79 -18.41 -4.83
N ALA A 200 2.35 -19.45 -5.45
CA ALA A 200 1.80 -20.81 -5.40
C ALA A 200 1.67 -21.37 -3.98
N GLU A 201 2.58 -20.98 -3.08
CA GLU A 201 2.55 -21.41 -1.68
C GLU A 201 1.61 -20.53 -0.83
N CYS A 202 1.60 -19.22 -1.08
CA CYS A 202 0.85 -18.24 -0.27
C CYS A 202 -0.63 -18.10 -0.67
N VAL A 203 -1.02 -18.36 -1.92
CA VAL A 203 -2.39 -18.11 -2.42
C VAL A 203 -3.47 -18.84 -1.61
N ARG A 204 -3.13 -20.01 -1.05
CA ARG A 204 -4.03 -20.80 -0.19
C ARG A 204 -4.23 -20.21 1.21
N LEU A 205 -3.38 -19.28 1.61
CA LEU A 205 -3.47 -18.56 2.88
C LEU A 205 -4.30 -17.29 2.74
N LEU A 206 -4.62 -16.85 1.53
CA LEU A 206 -5.42 -15.66 1.29
C LEU A 206 -6.91 -15.96 1.51
N ASP A 207 -7.58 -15.05 2.20
CA ASP A 207 -9.03 -15.08 2.36
C ASP A 207 -9.72 -14.95 0.99
N ASP A 208 -10.92 -15.53 0.83
CA ASP A 208 -11.60 -15.61 -0.47
C ASP A 208 -11.72 -14.24 -1.17
N ASP A 209 -12.07 -13.21 -0.38
CA ASP A 209 -12.24 -11.83 -0.85
C ASP A 209 -10.96 -11.20 -1.41
N LEU A 210 -9.81 -11.56 -0.86
CA LEU A 210 -8.51 -11.06 -1.31
C LEU A 210 -7.90 -11.97 -2.39
N ARG A 211 -8.16 -13.28 -2.29
CA ARG A 211 -7.56 -14.30 -3.16
C ARG A 211 -7.93 -14.09 -4.61
N VAL A 212 -9.22 -13.85 -4.90
CA VAL A 212 -9.71 -13.66 -6.27
C VAL A 212 -9.01 -12.47 -6.96
N PRO A 213 -9.09 -11.23 -6.43
CA PRO A 213 -8.48 -10.09 -7.11
C PRO A 213 -6.94 -10.19 -7.17
N VAL A 214 -6.29 -10.78 -6.16
CA VAL A 214 -4.84 -11.01 -6.20
C VAL A 214 -4.49 -12.03 -7.29
N THR A 215 -5.26 -13.10 -7.44
CA THR A 215 -5.01 -14.14 -8.45
C THR A 215 -5.22 -13.58 -9.86
N GLU A 216 -6.25 -12.77 -10.06
CA GLU A 216 -6.47 -12.06 -11.32
C GLU A 216 -5.30 -11.12 -11.64
N HIS A 217 -4.88 -10.29 -10.68
CA HIS A 217 -3.74 -9.39 -10.86
C HIS A 217 -2.45 -10.15 -11.17
N PHE A 218 -2.21 -11.25 -10.46
CA PHE A 218 -1.06 -12.12 -10.70
C PHE A 218 -1.11 -12.74 -12.11
N ALA A 219 -2.25 -13.30 -12.52
CA ALA A 219 -2.41 -13.92 -13.83
C ALA A 219 -2.21 -12.91 -14.97
N LEU A 220 -2.78 -11.71 -14.85
CA LEU A 220 -2.64 -10.64 -15.84
C LEU A 220 -1.18 -10.18 -16.00
N ARG A 221 -0.35 -10.27 -14.96
CA ARG A 221 1.08 -9.93 -15.04
C ARG A 221 1.86 -10.88 -15.96
N PHE A 222 1.40 -12.12 -16.09
CA PHE A 222 2.02 -13.16 -16.92
C PHE A 222 1.21 -13.48 -18.18
N ALA A 223 0.08 -12.80 -18.38
CA ALA A 223 -0.72 -12.96 -19.58
C ALA A 223 0.03 -12.39 -20.79
N ASP A 224 -0.08 -13.09 -21.91
CA ASP A 224 0.42 -12.58 -23.18
C ASP A 224 -0.43 -11.38 -23.62
N ARG A 225 0.22 -10.22 -23.73
CA ARG A 225 -0.43 -8.95 -24.07
C ARG A 225 -0.97 -8.97 -25.49
N GLU A 226 -0.29 -9.63 -26.43
CA GLU A 226 -0.71 -9.69 -27.83
C GLU A 226 -1.99 -10.53 -27.97
N VAL A 227 -2.01 -11.70 -27.35
CA VAL A 227 -3.19 -12.58 -27.33
C VAL A 227 -4.39 -11.87 -26.70
N THR A 228 -4.16 -11.11 -25.64
CA THR A 228 -5.22 -10.35 -24.95
C THR A 228 -5.79 -9.23 -25.84
N LEU A 229 -4.94 -8.50 -26.57
CA LEU A 229 -5.35 -7.44 -27.48
C LEU A 229 -6.09 -8.00 -28.71
N GLU A 230 -5.57 -9.07 -29.31
CA GLU A 230 -6.20 -9.71 -30.46
C GLU A 230 -7.60 -10.24 -30.12
N LYS A 231 -7.75 -10.83 -28.93
CA LYS A 231 -9.06 -11.32 -28.46
C LYS A 231 -10.06 -10.18 -28.28
N ARG A 232 -9.66 -9.05 -27.69
CA ARG A 232 -10.54 -7.88 -27.53
C ARG A 232 -10.98 -7.31 -28.87
N ALA A 233 -10.06 -7.14 -29.82
CA ALA A 233 -10.39 -6.64 -31.16
C ALA A 233 -11.41 -7.55 -31.87
N LYS A 234 -11.24 -8.88 -31.76
CA LYS A 234 -12.19 -9.85 -32.31
C LYS A 234 -13.57 -9.81 -31.64
N ASP A 235 -13.62 -9.52 -30.35
CA ASP A 235 -14.90 -9.44 -29.62
C ASP A 235 -15.64 -8.13 -29.95
N GLU A 236 -14.95 -7.00 -30.08
CA GLU A 236 -15.52 -5.73 -30.56
C GLU A 236 -16.07 -5.86 -32.00
N GLU A 237 -15.38 -6.58 -32.88
CA GLU A 237 -15.86 -6.86 -34.24
C GLU A 237 -17.14 -7.70 -34.24
N ARG A 238 -17.26 -8.67 -33.32
CA ARG A 238 -18.48 -9.49 -33.17
C ARG A 238 -19.66 -8.66 -32.68
N GLU A 239 -19.46 -7.85 -31.65
CA GLU A 239 -20.51 -6.98 -31.09
C GLU A 239 -21.02 -5.97 -32.12
N THR A 240 -20.11 -5.33 -32.87
CA THR A 240 -20.50 -4.38 -33.93
C THR A 240 -21.22 -5.07 -35.09
N THR A 241 -20.87 -6.31 -35.41
CA THR A 241 -21.56 -7.10 -36.44
C THR A 241 -22.94 -7.55 -35.98
N GLU A 242 -23.10 -7.94 -34.72
CA GLU A 242 -24.39 -8.32 -34.13
C GLU A 242 -25.33 -7.11 -33.99
N ALA A 243 -24.81 -5.96 -33.56
CA ALA A 243 -25.58 -4.71 -33.49
C ALA A 243 -26.06 -4.25 -34.88
N LYS A 244 -25.23 -4.42 -35.93
CA LYS A 244 -25.64 -4.13 -37.31
C LYS A 244 -26.74 -5.08 -37.80
N LYS A 245 -26.68 -6.37 -37.44
CA LYS A 245 -27.71 -7.35 -37.79
C LYS A 245 -29.05 -7.09 -37.08
N GLN A 246 -29.02 -6.65 -35.83
CA GLN A 246 -30.25 -6.31 -35.09
C GLN A 246 -30.94 -5.09 -35.71
N LYS A 247 -30.20 -4.04 -36.08
CA LYS A 247 -30.75 -2.84 -36.74
C LYS A 247 -31.30 -3.06 -38.16
N GLN A 248 -30.96 -4.17 -38.81
CA GLN A 248 -31.51 -4.52 -40.13
C GLN A 248 -32.80 -5.34 -40.06
N ASN A 249 -33.14 -5.86 -38.88
CA ASN A 249 -34.34 -6.66 -38.65
C ASN A 249 -35.47 -5.86 -37.97
N GLU A 250 -35.26 -4.57 -37.69
CA GLU A 250 -36.28 -3.59 -37.28
C GLU A 250 -36.72 -2.74 -38.47
#